data_AF-A0A1Y3EAU2-F1
#
_entry.id   AF-A0A1Y3EAU2-F1
#
_cell.length_a   1.000
_cell.length_b   1.000
_cell.length_c   1.000
_cell.angle_alpha   90.00
_cell.angle_beta   90.00
_cell.angle_gamma   90.00
#
_symmetry.space_group_name_H-M   'P 1'
#
loop_
_entity.id
_entity.type
_entity.pdbx_description
1 polymer ?
#
loop_
_entity_poly.entity_id
_entity_poly.type
_entity_poly.pdbx_seq_one_letter_code
_entity_poly.pdbx_strand_id
1 'polypeptide(L)'
;MNTTVKIELLGKENYDTWKLQAQAILVKNDLWEFVNSTKRRPKIVKDDESSLEAAQKWDISDQKAKADLILSISPLELREIKDCETSNEIWLKLASIYESKGPARKATLLKRLILNKLNDEEKMNDFLREFFNCVDKLKAMDMEIADDLLSILSCFTLFQTHTKTFELQ
;
A
#
# COMPACT_ATOMS: atom_id res chain seq x y z
N MET A 1 1.77 28.26 -5.65
CA MET A 1 2.97 27.53 -5.19
C MET A 1 2.67 26.05 -5.34
N ASN A 2 3.29 25.35 -6.30
CA ASN A 2 3.14 23.89 -6.41
C ASN A 2 4.01 23.24 -5.33
N THR A 3 3.40 22.91 -4.20
CA THR A 3 4.05 22.12 -3.16
C THR A 3 4.28 20.72 -3.70
N THR A 4 5.53 20.39 -4.05
CA THR A 4 5.94 19.05 -4.43
C THR A 4 5.81 18.14 -3.21
N VAL A 5 4.69 17.43 -3.11
CA VAL A 5 4.45 16.44 -2.05
C VAL A 5 5.31 15.23 -2.39
N LYS A 6 6.31 14.93 -1.58
CA LYS A 6 7.17 13.75 -1.75
C LYS A 6 6.53 12.60 -0.97
N ILE A 7 5.86 11.69 -1.68
CA ILE A 7 5.34 10.46 -1.09
C ILE A 7 6.36 9.34 -1.26
N GLU A 8 6.30 8.38 -0.34
CA GLU A 8 7.11 7.17 -0.47
C GLU A 8 6.58 6.34 -1.63
N LEU A 9 7.48 5.83 -2.48
CA LEU A 9 7.07 5.01 -3.61
C LEU A 9 6.47 3.69 -3.14
N LEU A 10 5.43 3.22 -3.82
CA LEU A 10 4.82 1.92 -3.50
C LEU A 10 5.85 0.79 -3.58
N GLY A 11 5.92 0.02 -2.50
CA GLY A 11 6.59 -1.27 -2.42
C GLY A 11 5.72 -2.29 -1.68
N LYS A 12 6.26 -3.50 -1.49
CA LYS A 12 5.50 -4.65 -0.96
C LYS A 12 5.02 -4.51 0.49
N GLU A 13 5.62 -3.59 1.24
CA GLU A 13 5.44 -3.47 2.70
C GLU A 13 4.69 -2.21 3.13
N ASN A 14 4.57 -1.22 2.24
CA ASN A 14 4.03 0.11 2.55
C ASN A 14 2.69 0.42 1.86
N TYR A 15 2.02 -0.57 1.26
CA TYR A 15 0.79 -0.36 0.49
C TYR A 15 -0.29 0.44 1.24
N ASP A 16 -0.54 0.16 2.52
CA ASP A 16 -1.58 0.85 3.29
C ASP A 16 -1.29 2.35 3.41
N THR A 17 -0.04 2.71 3.73
CA THR A 17 0.43 4.09 3.80
C THR A 17 0.41 4.75 2.42
N TRP A 18 0.93 4.05 1.41
CA TRP A 18 0.95 4.53 0.02
C TRP A 18 -0.46 4.80 -0.48
N LYS A 19 -1.42 3.90 -0.22
CA LYS A 19 -2.82 4.04 -0.65
C LYS A 19 -3.43 5.33 -0.13
N LEU A 20 -3.24 5.63 1.16
CA LEU A 20 -3.73 6.87 1.76
C LEU A 20 -3.07 8.11 1.13
N GLN A 21 -1.75 8.07 0.93
CA GLN A 21 -0.99 9.18 0.35
C GLN A 21 -1.33 9.43 -1.12
N ALA A 22 -1.42 8.37 -1.92
CA ALA A 22 -1.78 8.42 -3.34
C ALA A 22 -3.21 8.95 -3.52
N GLN A 23 -4.16 8.47 -2.72
CA GLN A 23 -5.52 9.01 -2.72
C GLN A 23 -5.53 10.50 -2.38
N ALA A 24 -4.78 10.94 -1.37
CA ALA A 24 -4.73 12.36 -1.00
C ALA A 24 -4.19 13.25 -2.13
N ILE A 25 -3.17 12.79 -2.87
CA ILE A 25 -2.63 13.52 -4.04
C ILE A 25 -3.68 13.59 -5.15
N LEU A 26 -4.32 12.48 -5.47
CA LEU A 26 -5.35 12.42 -6.52
C LEU A 26 -6.56 13.30 -6.18
N VAL A 27 -6.95 13.37 -4.91
CA VAL A 27 -8.00 14.29 -4.44
C VAL A 27 -7.53 15.74 -4.60
N LYS A 28 -6.31 16.07 -4.17
CA LYS A 28 -5.74 17.42 -4.31
C LYS A 28 -5.68 17.89 -5.77
N ASN A 29 -5.48 16.96 -6.71
CA ASN A 29 -5.38 17.24 -8.14
C ASN A 29 -6.72 17.15 -8.89
N ASP A 30 -7.84 16.91 -8.19
CA ASP A 30 -9.17 16.70 -8.79
C ASP A 30 -9.26 15.50 -9.75
N LEU A 31 -8.47 14.45 -9.48
CA LEU A 31 -8.33 13.25 -10.31
C LEU A 31 -8.91 11.98 -9.66
N TRP A 32 -9.27 12.03 -8.38
CA TRP A 32 -9.77 10.85 -7.64
C TRP A 32 -11.04 10.24 -8.24
N GLU A 33 -11.92 11.06 -8.82
CA GLU A 33 -13.19 10.62 -9.41
C GLU A 33 -13.04 9.65 -10.60
N PHE A 34 -11.88 9.66 -11.27
CA PHE A 34 -11.54 8.74 -12.36
C PHE A 34 -11.04 7.41 -11.78
N VAL A 35 -10.21 7.49 -10.74
CA VAL A 35 -9.59 6.32 -10.09
C VAL A 35 -10.61 5.48 -9.32
N ASN A 36 -11.58 6.09 -8.64
CA ASN A 36 -12.62 5.37 -7.90
C ASN A 36 -13.85 5.01 -8.75
N SER A 37 -13.83 5.30 -10.05
CA SER A 37 -14.96 5.10 -10.99
C SER A 37 -16.25 5.86 -10.65
N THR A 38 -16.22 6.90 -9.81
CA THR A 38 -17.38 7.78 -9.60
C THR A 38 -17.73 8.52 -10.90
N LYS A 39 -16.72 8.92 -11.67
CA LYS A 39 -16.89 9.52 -13.00
C LYS A 39 -16.54 8.52 -14.08
N ARG A 40 -17.56 7.94 -14.69
CA ARG A 40 -17.39 6.96 -15.78
C ARG A 40 -17.14 7.64 -17.10
N ARG A 41 -16.35 6.97 -17.96
CA ARG A 41 -16.13 7.39 -19.33
C ARG A 41 -17.47 7.52 -20.08
N PRO A 42 -17.79 8.68 -20.69
CA PRO A 42 -18.97 8.85 -21.51
C PRO A 42 -19.02 7.86 -22.68
N LYS A 43 -20.23 7.44 -23.05
CA LYS A 43 -20.43 6.64 -24.27
C LYS A 43 -20.38 7.58 -25.48
N ILE A 44 -19.61 7.19 -26.49
CA ILE A 44 -19.57 7.91 -27.77
C ILE A 44 -20.86 7.56 -28.52
N VAL A 45 -21.63 8.59 -28.88
CA VAL A 45 -22.85 8.48 -29.69
C VAL A 45 -22.48 8.84 -31.12
N LYS A 46 -22.95 8.05 -32.08
CA LYS A 46 -22.67 8.27 -33.50
C LYS A 46 -23.26 9.63 -33.93
N ASP A 47 -22.48 10.40 -34.68
CA ASP A 47 -22.86 11.72 -35.22
C ASP A 47 -23.12 12.80 -34.15
N ASP A 48 -22.68 12.59 -32.90
CA ASP A 48 -22.71 13.59 -31.83
C ASP A 48 -21.29 13.99 -31.43
N GLU A 49 -20.84 15.13 -31.95
CA GLU A 49 -19.52 15.72 -31.68
C GLU A 49 -19.31 16.02 -30.18
N SER A 50 -20.38 16.39 -29.45
CA SER A 50 -20.30 16.69 -28.02
C SER A 50 -19.98 15.42 -27.21
N SER A 51 -20.55 14.28 -27.60
CA SER A 51 -20.27 12.99 -26.97
C SER A 51 -18.80 12.56 -27.15
N LEU A 52 -18.23 12.82 -28.33
CA LEU A 52 -16.83 12.53 -28.63
C LEU A 52 -15.90 13.43 -27.82
N GLU A 53 -16.18 14.74 -27.79
CA GLU A 53 -15.38 15.71 -27.04
C GLU A 53 -15.41 15.40 -25.52
N ALA A 54 -16.57 15.02 -24.98
CA ALA A 54 -16.70 14.63 -23.58
C ALA A 54 -15.89 13.37 -23.25
N ALA A 55 -15.89 12.37 -24.14
CA ALA A 55 -15.08 11.16 -23.97
C ALA A 55 -13.57 11.48 -24.02
N GLN A 56 -13.13 12.32 -24.95
CA GLN A 56 -11.72 12.74 -25.05
C GLN A 56 -11.27 13.55 -23.82
N LYS A 57 -12.12 14.46 -23.31
CA LYS A 57 -11.82 15.19 -22.07
C LYS A 57 -11.69 14.25 -20.88
N TRP A 58 -12.54 13.23 -20.80
CA TRP A 58 -12.43 12.19 -19.79
C TRP A 58 -11.10 11.42 -19.93
N ASP A 59 -10.76 10.98 -21.15
CA ASP A 59 -9.54 10.21 -21.43
C ASP A 59 -8.28 11.00 -21.02
N ILE A 60 -8.23 12.31 -21.33
CA ILE A 60 -7.10 13.17 -20.94
C ILE A 60 -6.95 13.23 -19.42
N SER A 61 -8.04 13.35 -18.66
CA SER A 61 -7.98 13.42 -17.20
C SER A 61 -7.65 12.07 -16.57
N ASP A 62 -8.20 10.97 -17.08
CA ASP A 62 -7.83 9.63 -16.62
C ASP A 62 -6.34 9.34 -16.87
N GLN A 63 -5.79 9.75 -18.02
CA GLN A 63 -4.36 9.61 -18.29
C GLN A 63 -3.47 10.44 -17.35
N LYS A 64 -3.93 11.60 -16.89
CA LYS A 64 -3.23 12.36 -15.83
C LYS A 64 -3.26 11.61 -14.51
N ALA A 65 -4.42 11.08 -14.11
CA ALA A 65 -4.55 10.27 -12.90
C ALA A 65 -3.65 9.02 -12.95
N LYS A 66 -3.61 8.37 -14.11
CA LYS A 66 -2.74 7.24 -14.40
C LYS A 66 -1.27 7.60 -14.27
N ALA A 67 -0.85 8.73 -14.84
CA ALA A 67 0.53 9.21 -14.74
C ALA A 67 0.93 9.49 -13.28
N ASP A 68 0.08 10.18 -12.52
CA ASP A 68 0.30 10.44 -11.09
C ASP A 68 0.45 9.14 -10.29
N LEU A 69 -0.38 8.13 -10.57
CA LEU A 69 -0.24 6.80 -9.97
C LEU A 69 1.08 6.13 -10.34
N ILE A 70 1.45 6.08 -11.62
CA ILE A 70 2.69 5.45 -12.08
C ILE A 70 3.91 6.10 -11.43
N LEU A 71 3.93 7.42 -11.33
CA LEU A 71 5.03 8.18 -10.70
C LEU A 71 5.13 7.95 -9.18
N SER A 72 4.07 7.44 -8.56
CA SER A 72 4.05 7.06 -7.14
C SER A 72 4.45 5.62 -6.87
N ILE A 73 4.79 4.82 -7.90
CA ILE A 73 5.06 3.39 -7.77
C ILE A 73 6.56 3.12 -7.98
N SER A 74 7.13 2.23 -7.17
CA SER A 74 8.52 1.80 -7.36
C SER A 74 8.70 1.07 -8.70
N PRO A 75 9.82 1.27 -9.41
CA PRO A 75 10.10 0.57 -10.67
C PRO A 75 9.94 -0.96 -10.62
N LEU A 76 10.19 -1.57 -9.46
CA LEU A 76 10.06 -3.02 -9.26
C LEU A 76 8.61 -3.52 -9.36
N GLU A 77 7.64 -2.67 -9.01
CA GLU A 77 6.22 -3.02 -8.97
C GLU A 77 5.47 -2.61 -10.24
N LEU A 78 6.08 -1.80 -11.13
CA LEU A 78 5.47 -1.37 -12.40
C LEU A 78 5.10 -2.54 -13.32
N ARG A 79 5.82 -3.67 -13.22
CA ARG A 79 5.52 -4.88 -14.01
C ARG A 79 4.11 -5.43 -13.74
N GLU A 80 3.55 -5.17 -12.56
CA GLU A 80 2.26 -5.69 -12.14
C GLU A 80 1.08 -4.94 -12.80
N ILE A 81 1.33 -3.73 -13.30
CA ILE A 81 0.32 -2.81 -13.86
C ILE A 81 0.52 -2.51 -15.35
N LYS A 82 1.47 -3.18 -16.00
CA LYS A 82 1.87 -2.90 -17.40
C LYS A 82 0.71 -3.01 -18.42
N ASP A 83 -0.26 -3.87 -18.13
CA ASP A 83 -1.40 -4.17 -19.00
C ASP A 83 -2.65 -3.37 -18.60
N CYS A 84 -2.57 -2.48 -17.60
CA CYS A 84 -3.68 -1.62 -17.19
C CYS A 84 -3.80 -0.40 -18.11
N GLU A 85 -5.00 -0.17 -18.64
CA GLU A 85 -5.30 0.92 -19.57
C GLU A 85 -5.73 2.17 -18.83
N THR A 86 -6.57 2.02 -17.80
CA THR A 86 -7.15 3.13 -17.03
C THR A 86 -6.51 3.30 -15.65
N SER A 87 -6.67 4.50 -15.07
CA SER A 87 -6.21 4.76 -13.70
C SER A 87 -6.95 3.90 -12.66
N ASN A 88 -8.23 3.60 -12.90
CA ASN A 88 -9.03 2.69 -12.08
C ASN A 88 -8.50 1.26 -12.10
N GLU A 89 -8.14 0.73 -13.28
CA GLU A 89 -7.57 -0.61 -13.40
C GLU A 89 -6.27 -0.76 -12.62
N ILE A 90 -5.38 0.23 -12.68
CA ILE A 90 -4.17 0.26 -11.85
C ILE A 90 -4.53 0.15 -10.37
N TRP A 91 -5.45 0.99 -9.91
CA TRP A 91 -5.85 1.02 -8.51
C TRP A 91 -6.41 -0.32 -8.02
N LEU A 92 -7.31 -0.93 -8.79
CA LEU A 92 -7.89 -2.23 -8.48
C LEU A 92 -6.86 -3.36 -8.55
N LYS A 93 -5.95 -3.32 -9.52
CA LYS A 93 -4.88 -4.31 -9.66
C LYS A 93 -3.96 -4.29 -8.43
N LEU A 94 -3.52 -3.11 -8.01
CA LEU A 94 -2.67 -2.97 -6.82
C LEU A 94 -3.41 -3.39 -5.55
N ALA A 95 -4.69 -3.02 -5.39
CA ALA A 95 -5.52 -3.50 -4.29
C ALA A 95 -5.62 -5.03 -4.26
N SER A 96 -5.81 -5.68 -5.42
CA SER A 96 -5.90 -7.14 -5.50
C SER A 96 -4.61 -7.85 -5.05
N ILE A 97 -3.45 -7.23 -5.27
CA ILE A 97 -2.15 -7.79 -4.93
C ILE A 97 -1.83 -7.56 -3.45
N TYR A 98 -2.01 -6.32 -2.98
CA TYR A 98 -1.46 -5.88 -1.70
C TYR A 98 -2.48 -5.81 -0.56
N GLU A 99 -3.76 -5.60 -0.88
CA GLU A 99 -4.84 -5.53 0.11
C GLU A 99 -5.42 -6.91 0.44
N SER A 100 -4.87 -7.98 -0.17
CA SER A 100 -5.30 -9.35 0.07
C SER A 100 -5.25 -9.69 1.55
N LYS A 101 -6.42 -9.98 2.13
CA LYS A 101 -6.59 -10.51 3.48
C LYS A 101 -6.37 -12.04 3.56
N GLY A 102 -5.83 -12.65 2.51
CA GLY A 102 -5.74 -14.09 2.36
C GLY A 102 -4.72 -14.77 3.30
N PRO A 103 -4.78 -16.10 3.44
CA PRO A 103 -3.89 -16.87 4.34
C PRO A 103 -2.40 -16.64 4.09
N ALA A 104 -1.99 -16.49 2.83
CA ALA A 104 -0.59 -16.24 2.48
C ALA A 104 -0.06 -14.92 3.06
N ARG A 105 -0.84 -13.83 2.98
CA ARG A 105 -0.46 -12.53 3.54
C ARG A 105 -0.44 -12.57 5.07
N LYS A 106 -1.41 -13.25 5.69
CA LYS A 106 -1.43 -13.50 7.14
C LYS A 106 -0.18 -14.25 7.58
N ALA A 107 0.18 -15.32 6.87
CA ALA A 107 1.39 -16.09 7.16
C ALA A 107 2.68 -15.28 6.99
N THR A 108 2.77 -14.42 5.96
CA THR A 108 3.93 -13.51 5.80
C THR A 108 4.04 -12.51 6.95
N LEU A 109 2.93 -11.88 7.35
CA LEU A 109 2.92 -10.94 8.48
C LEU A 109 3.23 -11.63 9.81
N LEU A 110 2.68 -12.83 10.04
CA LEU A 110 2.97 -13.62 11.24
C LEU A 110 4.44 -14.05 11.29
N LYS A 111 4.99 -14.50 10.15
CA LYS A 111 6.41 -14.82 10.03
C LYS A 111 7.27 -13.59 10.32
N ARG A 112 6.91 -12.43 9.79
CA ARG A 112 7.62 -11.17 10.06
C ARG A 112 7.55 -10.80 11.54
N LEU A 113 6.37 -10.90 12.16
CA LEU A 113 6.16 -10.64 13.58
C LEU A 113 7.04 -11.55 14.47
N ILE A 114 7.03 -12.86 14.23
CA ILE A 114 7.72 -13.85 15.06
C ILE A 114 9.24 -13.81 14.85
N LEU A 115 9.70 -13.57 13.62
CA LEU A 115 11.12 -13.55 13.28
C LEU A 115 11.74 -12.16 13.38
N ASN A 116 10.95 -11.13 13.73
CA ASN A 116 11.51 -9.81 13.96
C ASN A 116 12.43 -9.87 15.18
N LYS A 117 13.65 -9.35 15.03
CA LYS A 117 14.64 -9.30 16.10
C LYS A 117 15.09 -7.86 16.25
N LEU A 118 15.14 -7.39 17.48
CA LEU A 118 15.76 -6.11 17.77
C LEU A 118 17.25 -6.21 17.39
N ASN A 119 17.71 -5.37 16.49
CA ASN A 119 19.14 -5.35 16.13
C ASN A 119 19.92 -4.51 17.14
N ASP A 120 21.22 -4.77 17.31
CA ASP A 120 22.07 -4.07 18.30
C ASP A 120 22.12 -2.54 18.06
N GLU A 121 21.89 -2.09 16.83
CA GLU A 121 21.86 -0.68 16.42
C GLU A 121 20.44 -0.07 16.42
N GLU A 122 19.40 -0.88 16.58
CA GLU A 122 18.01 -0.45 16.52
C GLU A 122 17.51 0.00 17.90
N LYS A 123 16.79 1.13 17.95
CA LYS A 123 16.17 1.58 19.20
C LYS A 123 14.95 0.73 19.52
N MET A 124 14.81 0.34 20.78
CA MET A 124 13.64 -0.40 21.29
C MET A 124 12.30 0.17 20.83
N ASN A 125 12.15 1.50 20.82
CA ASN A 125 10.90 2.14 20.42
C ASN A 125 10.57 1.97 18.92
N ASP A 126 11.58 1.95 18.06
CA ASP A 126 11.40 1.75 16.61
C ASP A 126 11.02 0.29 16.34
N PHE A 127 11.69 -0.64 17.03
CA PHE A 127 11.34 -2.07 17.01
C PHE A 127 9.90 -2.32 17.49
N LEU A 128 9.50 -1.76 18.63
CA LEU A 128 8.14 -1.93 19.17
C LEU A 128 7.11 -1.35 18.21
N ARG A 129 7.40 -0.21 17.58
CA ARG A 129 6.53 0.36 16.55
C ARG A 129 6.32 -0.60 15.39
N GLU A 130 7.39 -1.19 14.86
CA GLU A 130 7.27 -2.18 13.78
C GLU A 130 6.57 -3.48 14.21
N PHE A 131 6.81 -3.93 15.45
CA PHE A 131 6.12 -5.07 16.04
C PHE A 131 4.61 -4.83 16.10
N PHE A 132 4.17 -3.72 16.71
CA PHE A 132 2.74 -3.40 16.82
C PHE A 132 2.12 -3.05 15.46
N ASN A 133 2.86 -2.44 14.53
CA ASN A 133 2.42 -2.25 13.15
C ASN A 133 2.06 -3.60 12.48
N CYS A 134 2.80 -4.68 12.76
CA CYS A 134 2.46 -6.01 12.24
C CYS A 134 1.19 -6.57 12.89
N VAL A 135 1.03 -6.39 14.20
CA VAL A 135 -0.15 -6.82 14.97
C VAL A 135 -1.41 -6.12 14.45
N ASP A 136 -1.35 -4.81 14.26
CA ASP A 136 -2.46 -4.00 13.74
C ASP A 136 -2.86 -4.43 12.33
N LYS A 137 -1.88 -4.74 11.47
CA LYS A 137 -2.12 -5.29 10.12
C LYS A 137 -2.80 -6.66 10.18
N LEU A 138 -2.38 -7.55 11.07
CA LEU A 138 -3.03 -8.86 11.27
C LEU A 138 -4.47 -8.70 11.77
N LYS A 139 -4.70 -7.78 12.71
CA LYS A 139 -6.03 -7.44 13.21
C LYS A 139 -6.94 -6.89 12.12
N ALA A 140 -6.44 -5.97 11.28
CA ALA A 140 -7.18 -5.44 10.13
C ALA A 140 -7.57 -6.50 9.09
N MET A 141 -6.87 -7.65 9.10
CA MET A 141 -7.17 -8.82 8.28
C MET A 141 -8.05 -9.85 8.99
N ASP A 142 -8.72 -9.50 10.09
CA ASP A 142 -9.56 -10.39 10.88
C ASP A 142 -8.75 -11.58 11.46
N MET A 143 -7.53 -11.31 11.91
CA MET A 143 -6.69 -12.25 12.65
C MET A 143 -6.21 -11.59 13.94
N GLU A 144 -7.00 -11.74 15.00
CA GLU A 144 -6.62 -11.27 16.33
C GLU A 144 -5.68 -12.28 17.01
N ILE A 145 -4.63 -11.74 17.63
CA ILE A 145 -3.73 -12.50 18.49
C ILE A 145 -4.22 -12.28 19.91
N ALA A 146 -4.52 -13.36 20.63
CA ALA A 146 -4.93 -13.28 22.02
C ALA A 146 -3.86 -12.56 22.87
N ASP A 147 -4.28 -11.74 23.83
CA ASP A 147 -3.38 -10.88 24.62
C ASP A 147 -2.26 -11.66 25.31
N ASP A 148 -2.54 -12.84 25.87
CA ASP A 148 -1.53 -13.71 26.49
C ASP A 148 -0.47 -14.14 25.46
N LEU A 149 -0.90 -14.55 24.27
CA LEU A 149 0.00 -14.94 23.18
C LEU A 149 0.79 -13.73 22.66
N LEU A 150 0.15 -12.56 22.59
CA LEU A 150 0.82 -11.32 22.19
C LEU A 150 1.95 -10.98 23.17
N SER A 151 1.67 -11.06 24.47
CA SER A 151 2.67 -10.82 25.52
C SER A 151 3.83 -11.83 25.45
N ILE A 152 3.54 -13.11 25.21
CA ILE A 152 4.56 -14.16 25.00
C ILE A 152 5.42 -13.84 23.77
N LEU A 153 4.79 -13.46 22.65
CA LEU A 153 5.48 -13.15 21.40
C LEU A 153 6.36 -11.91 21.53
N SER A 154 5.88 -10.85 22.20
CA SER A 154 6.68 -9.67 22.49
C SER A 154 7.91 -9.99 23.33
N CYS A 155 7.75 -10.81 24.38
CA CYS A 155 8.90 -11.28 25.16
C CYS A 155 9.87 -12.10 24.29
N PHE A 156 9.36 -13.06 23.51
CA PHE A 156 10.19 -13.94 22.70
C PHE A 156 11.06 -13.19 21.69
N THR A 157 10.50 -12.21 20.97
CA THR A 157 11.24 -11.42 19.98
C THR A 157 12.28 -10.50 20.62
N LEU A 158 12.02 -10.02 21.85
CA LEU A 158 12.98 -9.26 22.66
C LEU A 158 14.08 -10.13 23.28
N PHE A 159 13.81 -11.38 23.66
CA PHE A 159 14.81 -12.27 24.28
C PHE A 159 15.79 -12.88 23.28
N GLN A 160 15.45 -12.98 21.99
CA GLN A 160 16.33 -13.51 20.95
C GLN A 160 17.59 -12.66 20.67
N THR A 161 17.71 -11.47 21.25
CA THR A 161 18.92 -10.61 21.19
C THR A 161 19.92 -10.97 22.27
N HIS A 162 19.43 -11.25 23.49
CA HIS A 162 20.27 -11.49 24.67
C HIS A 162 20.93 -12.87 24.69
N THR A 163 20.50 -13.83 23.86
CA THR A 163 21.16 -15.14 23.79
C THR A 163 22.52 -15.11 23.08
N LYS A 164 22.80 -14.10 22.23
CA LYS A 164 24.13 -13.98 21.60
C LYS A 164 25.21 -13.41 22.52
N THR A 165 24.83 -12.62 23.51
CA THR A 165 25.77 -12.03 24.47
C THR A 165 26.26 -13.03 25.52
N PHE A 166 25.53 -14.14 25.73
CA PHE A 166 25.94 -15.21 26.67
C PHE A 166 26.73 -16.36 26.03
N GLU A 167 26.76 -16.47 24.69
CA GLU A 167 27.58 -17.50 23.99
C GLU A 167 29.00 -17.01 23.65
N LEU A 168 29.35 -15.76 23.97
CA LEU A 168 30.67 -15.15 23.70
C LEU A 168 31.48 -14.83 24.98
N GLN A 169 31.12 -15.42 26.13
CA GLN A 169 31.93 -15.42 27.36
C GLN A 169 32.27 -16.85 27.77
#